data_AF-A0A493T8P5-F1
#
_entry.id   AF-A0A493T8P5-F1
#
_cell.length_a   1.000
_cell.length_b   1.000
_cell.length_c   1.000
_cell.angle_alpha   90.00
_cell.angle_beta   90.00
_cell.angle_gamma   90.00
#
_symmetry.space_group_name_H-M   'P 1'
#
loop_
_entity.id
_entity.type
_entity.pdbx_description
1 polymer ?
#
loop_
_entity_poly.entity_id
_entity_poly.type
_entity_poly.pdbx_seq_one_letter_code
_entity_poly.pdbx_strand_id
1 'polypeptide(L)'
;GSQFGARKSCSGFWGPGFGSGLPVWFLAPSLVRGPSLPRVAVVPFGDSVAINCSHSGCSDPNTTLGLETSLTKNATEGGSSWQKFVLVNVSEWNPQPALCYATCGERCTAPATVLVYRVPERVVLEPVSPAAVGESRNLTCRVAEAAPLANLTVTLRRGGETLCTRNFGAAASSTSVVVRHLLTLEPEDHGQDVTCCFNLCRRPGWRRPLAPRPPSGCRHRNAGWGRAAAPSRRWGPAAPRHGTPR
;
A
#
# COMPACT_ATOMS: atom_id res chain seq x y z
N GLY A 1 5.11 -40.38 45.25
CA GLY A 1 5.31 -39.19 44.41
C GLY A 1 4.70 -39.45 43.07
N SER A 2 3.57 -38.81 42.76
CA SER A 2 2.88 -39.01 41.48
C SER A 2 3.13 -37.78 40.62
N GLN A 3 3.92 -37.93 39.56
CA GLN A 3 4.13 -36.92 38.54
C GLN A 3 2.81 -36.76 37.76
N PHE A 4 2.05 -35.71 38.07
CA PHE A 4 1.00 -35.23 37.18
C PHE A 4 1.66 -34.58 35.96
N GLY A 5 1.85 -35.35 34.89
CA GLY A 5 2.17 -34.82 33.57
C GLY A 5 0.97 -34.05 33.03
N ALA A 6 0.97 -32.73 33.18
CA ALA A 6 -0.04 -31.87 32.58
C ALA A 6 0.05 -31.93 31.04
N ARG A 7 -0.86 -32.68 30.39
CA ARG A 7 -1.14 -32.51 28.96
C ARG A 7 -1.70 -31.10 28.75
N LYS A 8 -0.92 -30.22 28.11
CA LYS A 8 -1.35 -28.86 27.79
C LYS A 8 -2.07 -28.87 26.44
N SER A 9 -3.40 -28.71 26.47
CA SER A 9 -4.28 -28.61 25.28
C SER A 9 -4.34 -27.17 24.76
N CYS A 10 -4.63 -27.03 23.46
CA CYS A 10 -4.83 -25.77 22.74
C CYS A 10 -6.18 -25.12 23.11
N SER A 11 -6.39 -24.68 24.35
CA SER A 11 -7.68 -24.12 24.75
C SER A 11 -7.88 -22.66 24.29
N GLY A 12 -8.90 -22.46 23.43
CA GLY A 12 -9.50 -21.15 23.16
C GLY A 12 -10.91 -21.28 22.57
N PHE A 13 -11.94 -20.80 23.27
CA PHE A 13 -12.80 -19.64 22.88
C PHE A 13 -13.96 -19.45 23.87
N TRP A 14 -14.51 -18.23 23.89
CA TRP A 14 -15.68 -17.80 24.63
C TRP A 14 -16.95 -18.59 24.28
N GLY A 15 -17.70 -18.98 25.30
CA GLY A 15 -19.12 -19.30 25.23
C GLY A 15 -19.78 -18.91 26.57
N PRO A 16 -21.04 -18.45 26.61
CA PRO A 16 -21.67 -18.03 27.85
C PRO A 16 -22.00 -19.28 28.68
N GLY A 17 -21.16 -19.58 29.68
CA GLY A 17 -21.45 -20.59 30.68
C GLY A 17 -22.40 -20.03 31.73
N PHE A 18 -23.67 -20.42 31.69
CA PHE A 18 -24.58 -20.27 32.82
C PHE A 18 -24.06 -21.15 33.97
N GLY A 19 -23.58 -20.51 35.04
CA GLY A 19 -23.10 -21.22 36.23
C GLY A 19 -22.91 -20.24 37.39
N SER A 20 -23.86 -20.26 38.32
CA SER A 20 -23.87 -19.48 39.55
C SER A 20 -22.68 -19.83 40.45
N GLY A 21 -21.79 -18.88 40.71
CA GLY A 21 -20.79 -18.96 41.78
C GLY A 21 -19.51 -18.15 41.51
N LEU A 22 -19.35 -17.07 42.27
CA LEU A 22 -18.17 -16.24 42.62
C LEU A 22 -16.95 -16.16 41.64
N PRO A 23 -16.40 -14.96 41.37
CA PRO A 23 -15.29 -14.78 40.43
C PRO A 23 -13.98 -15.19 41.11
N VAL A 24 -13.58 -16.45 40.96
CA VAL A 24 -12.19 -16.83 41.16
C VAL A 24 -11.44 -16.37 39.92
N TRP A 25 -10.60 -15.34 40.08
CA TRP A 25 -9.63 -14.93 39.06
C TRP A 25 -8.61 -16.05 38.88
N PHE A 26 -8.96 -17.07 38.11
CA PHE A 26 -7.95 -17.96 37.56
C PHE A 26 -7.10 -17.11 36.61
N LEU A 27 -5.80 -17.01 36.90
CA LEU A 27 -4.81 -16.72 35.88
C LEU A 27 -4.91 -17.86 34.86
N ALA A 28 -5.78 -17.67 33.86
CA ALA A 28 -5.89 -18.59 32.74
C ALA A 28 -4.48 -18.74 32.15
N PRO A 29 -3.95 -19.97 32.03
CA PRO A 29 -2.68 -20.20 31.37
C PRO A 29 -2.77 -19.58 29.98
N SER A 30 -1.97 -18.55 29.77
CA SER A 30 -2.00 -17.73 28.59
C SER A 30 -1.87 -18.59 27.34
N LEU A 31 -2.74 -18.30 26.37
CA LEU A 31 -2.69 -18.64 24.95
C LEU A 31 -1.34 -19.27 24.51
N VAL A 32 -1.38 -20.43 23.85
CA VAL A 32 -0.28 -20.85 22.96
C VAL A 32 -0.22 -19.84 21.83
N ARG A 33 0.50 -18.75 22.08
CA ARG A 33 0.78 -17.65 21.15
C ARG A 33 2.22 -17.83 20.70
N GLY A 34 2.50 -18.90 19.96
CA GLY A 34 3.69 -18.95 19.13
C GLY A 34 3.43 -18.03 17.94
N PRO A 35 4.12 -16.88 17.80
CA PRO A 35 3.83 -15.96 16.71
C PRO A 35 4.29 -16.61 15.40
N SER A 36 3.40 -16.67 14.41
CA SER A 36 3.85 -16.61 13.02
C SER A 36 4.57 -15.28 12.84
N LEU A 37 5.88 -15.33 12.55
CA LEU A 37 6.71 -14.15 12.36
C LEU A 37 7.21 -14.09 10.92
N PRO A 38 6.93 -13.00 10.19
CA PRO A 38 6.03 -11.89 10.56
C PRO A 38 4.54 -12.30 10.48
N ARG A 39 3.66 -11.59 11.22
CA ARG A 39 2.20 -11.74 11.09
C ARG A 39 1.68 -11.31 9.72
N VAL A 40 2.36 -10.34 9.11
CA VAL A 40 2.14 -9.88 7.75
C VAL A 40 3.49 -9.91 7.03
N ALA A 41 3.66 -10.89 6.17
CA ALA A 41 4.82 -11.01 5.29
C ALA A 41 4.59 -10.11 4.07
N VAL A 42 5.52 -9.19 3.79
CA VAL A 42 5.40 -8.25 2.67
C VAL A 42 6.44 -8.60 1.62
N VAL A 43 6.02 -8.88 0.40
CA VAL A 43 6.88 -9.44 -0.65
C VAL A 43 6.57 -8.83 -2.03
N PRO A 44 7.59 -8.50 -2.85
CA PRO A 44 7.35 -8.16 -4.25
C PRO A 44 6.77 -9.33 -5.03
N PHE A 45 5.98 -9.04 -6.06
CA PHE A 45 5.49 -10.06 -6.98
C PHE A 45 6.63 -10.82 -7.67
N GLY A 46 6.56 -12.16 -7.68
CA GLY A 46 7.57 -13.07 -8.23
C GLY A 46 8.76 -13.32 -7.30
N ASP A 47 8.80 -12.66 -6.14
CA ASP A 47 9.92 -12.75 -5.21
C ASP A 47 9.64 -13.78 -4.10
N SER A 48 10.59 -13.95 -3.17
CA SER A 48 10.47 -14.95 -2.09
C SER A 48 10.45 -14.30 -0.70
N VAL A 49 9.76 -14.93 0.26
CA VAL A 49 9.66 -14.41 1.64
C VAL A 49 9.67 -15.54 2.67
N ALA A 50 10.32 -15.31 3.81
CA ALA A 50 10.38 -16.27 4.90
C ALA A 50 9.28 -16.04 5.94
N ILE A 51 8.68 -17.12 6.42
CA ILE A 51 7.76 -17.18 7.56
C ILE A 51 8.36 -18.14 8.58
N ASN A 52 8.53 -17.68 9.81
CA ASN A 52 8.94 -18.50 10.93
C ASN A 52 7.71 -18.89 11.76
N CYS A 53 7.42 -20.18 11.79
CA CYS A 53 6.42 -20.75 12.68
C CYS A 53 7.14 -21.17 13.96
N SER A 54 6.57 -20.82 15.11
CA SER A 54 7.09 -21.24 16.40
C SER A 54 5.97 -21.74 17.29
N HIS A 55 6.29 -22.61 18.23
CA HIS A 55 5.41 -23.04 19.29
C HIS A 55 6.10 -22.87 20.65
N SER A 56 5.31 -22.67 21.69
CA SER A 56 5.81 -22.54 23.06
C SER A 56 4.92 -23.33 24.02
N GLY A 57 5.54 -23.89 25.06
CA GLY A 57 4.82 -24.60 26.12
C GLY A 57 4.32 -26.00 25.74
N CYS A 58 4.73 -26.53 24.58
CA CYS A 58 4.45 -27.90 24.18
C CYS A 58 5.58 -28.82 24.63
N SER A 59 5.23 -29.82 25.44
CA SER A 59 6.16 -30.83 25.97
C SER A 59 5.95 -32.20 25.35
N ASP A 60 5.12 -32.29 24.30
CA ASP A 60 4.84 -33.55 23.62
C ASP A 60 6.03 -33.94 22.73
N PRO A 61 6.65 -35.12 22.92
CA PRO A 61 7.74 -35.57 22.06
C PRO A 61 7.31 -35.79 20.61
N ASN A 62 6.00 -35.96 20.32
CA ASN A 62 5.46 -36.13 18.97
C ASN A 62 4.94 -34.81 18.38
N THR A 63 5.50 -33.67 18.81
CA THR A 63 5.07 -32.36 18.31
C THR A 63 5.44 -32.18 16.84
N THR A 64 4.44 -31.96 15.99
CA THR A 64 4.67 -31.60 14.58
C THR A 64 4.43 -30.12 14.37
N LEU A 65 5.34 -29.44 13.66
CA LEU A 65 5.22 -28.04 13.28
C LEU A 65 5.22 -27.91 11.76
N GLY A 66 4.30 -27.13 11.22
CA GLY A 66 4.14 -26.98 9.78
C GLY A 66 3.52 -25.65 9.36
N LEU A 67 3.48 -25.42 8.06
CA LEU A 67 2.84 -24.28 7.42
C LEU A 67 1.87 -24.78 6.35
N GLU A 68 0.63 -24.33 6.32
CA GLU A 68 -0.33 -24.58 5.23
C GLU A 68 -0.52 -23.31 4.40
N THR A 69 -0.45 -23.41 3.08
CA THR A 69 -0.60 -22.27 2.16
C THR A 69 -0.84 -22.77 0.73
N SER A 70 -1.47 -21.95 -0.11
CA SER A 70 -1.57 -22.16 -1.57
C SER A 70 -0.24 -21.94 -2.29
N LEU A 71 0.70 -21.23 -1.65
CA LEU A 71 1.97 -20.84 -2.24
C LEU A 71 3.00 -21.97 -2.18
N THR A 72 3.93 -21.97 -3.13
CA THR A 72 5.05 -22.93 -3.10
C THR A 72 5.97 -22.59 -1.92
N LYS A 73 6.31 -23.60 -1.11
CA LYS A 73 7.09 -23.43 0.12
C LYS A 73 8.23 -24.44 0.21
N ASN A 74 9.36 -24.00 0.75
CA ASN A 74 10.47 -24.85 1.12
C ASN A 74 10.71 -24.74 2.62
N ALA A 75 10.77 -25.87 3.32
CA ALA A 75 11.26 -25.90 4.69
C ALA A 75 12.79 -25.72 4.67
N THR A 76 13.31 -24.89 5.57
CA THR A 76 14.75 -24.62 5.70
C THR A 76 15.20 -24.93 7.12
N GLU A 77 16.01 -24.08 7.73
CA GLU A 77 16.45 -24.20 9.12
C GLU A 77 15.27 -24.29 10.10
N GLY A 78 15.44 -25.10 11.13
CA GLY A 78 14.46 -25.32 12.19
C GLY A 78 15.12 -25.85 13.45
N GLY A 79 14.40 -25.77 14.55
CA GLY A 79 14.77 -26.34 15.84
C GLY A 79 13.59 -27.11 16.45
N SER A 80 13.71 -27.48 17.72
CA SER A 80 12.66 -28.24 18.43
C SER A 80 11.33 -27.47 18.59
N SER A 81 11.41 -26.13 18.65
CA SER A 81 10.25 -25.26 18.90
C SER A 81 9.89 -24.31 17.77
N TRP A 82 10.63 -24.34 16.66
CA TRP A 82 10.42 -23.41 15.54
C TRP A 82 10.89 -24.00 14.22
N GLN A 83 10.31 -23.54 13.12
CA GLN A 83 10.65 -23.96 11.76
C GLN A 83 10.46 -22.79 10.81
N LYS A 84 11.50 -22.51 10.02
CA LYS A 84 11.45 -21.50 8.97
C LYS A 84 11.00 -22.13 7.66
N PHE A 85 10.03 -21.48 7.04
CA PHE A 85 9.52 -21.80 5.71
C PHE A 85 9.78 -20.62 4.79
N VAL A 86 10.32 -20.88 3.61
CA VAL A 86 10.48 -19.87 2.55
C VAL A 86 9.40 -20.10 1.52
N LEU A 87 8.52 -19.11 1.36
CA LEU A 87 7.57 -19.04 0.25
C LEU A 87 8.35 -18.56 -0.97
N VAL A 88 8.40 -19.39 -2.02
CA VAL A 88 9.23 -19.13 -3.20
C VAL A 88 8.37 -18.73 -4.39
N ASN A 89 8.89 -17.79 -5.19
CA ASN A 89 8.25 -17.30 -6.42
C ASN A 89 6.77 -16.95 -6.23
N VAL A 90 6.50 -15.98 -5.34
CA VAL A 90 5.13 -15.61 -4.98
C VAL A 90 4.48 -14.83 -6.13
N SER A 91 3.72 -15.54 -6.96
CA SER A 91 3.07 -14.99 -8.17
C SER A 91 1.54 -14.85 -8.05
N GLU A 92 0.98 -14.97 -6.85
CA GLU A 92 -0.44 -14.76 -6.56
C GLU A 92 -0.63 -13.36 -5.96
N TRP A 93 -1.55 -12.54 -6.49
CA TRP A 93 -1.73 -11.15 -6.03
C TRP A 93 -2.42 -11.04 -4.66
N ASN A 94 -3.33 -11.98 -4.35
CA ASN A 94 -4.09 -12.00 -3.11
C ASN A 94 -4.17 -13.42 -2.55
N PRO A 95 -3.05 -14.00 -2.11
CA PRO A 95 -3.01 -15.34 -1.53
C PRO A 95 -3.82 -15.41 -0.24
N GLN A 96 -4.42 -16.57 0.01
CA GLN A 96 -5.02 -16.85 1.30
C GLN A 96 -3.97 -16.79 2.42
N PRO A 97 -4.34 -16.41 3.65
CA PRO A 97 -3.41 -16.39 4.77
C PRO A 97 -2.73 -17.75 4.95
N ALA A 98 -1.40 -17.74 5.06
CA ALA A 98 -0.65 -18.94 5.37
C ALA A 98 -0.88 -19.31 6.85
N LEU A 99 -1.15 -20.58 7.14
CA LEU A 99 -1.49 -21.04 8.49
C LEU A 99 -0.32 -21.84 9.06
N CYS A 100 0.39 -21.26 10.02
CA CYS A 100 1.31 -22.03 10.85
C CYS A 100 0.48 -22.97 11.73
N TYR A 101 0.80 -24.26 11.79
CA TYR A 101 0.14 -25.20 12.68
C TYR A 101 1.14 -25.95 13.55
N ALA A 102 0.73 -26.26 14.78
CA ALA A 102 1.47 -27.11 15.70
C ALA A 102 0.51 -28.16 16.29
N THR A 103 0.95 -29.41 16.38
CA THR A 103 0.17 -30.49 16.97
C THR A 103 0.74 -30.86 18.33
N CYS A 104 0.00 -30.55 19.39
CA CYS A 104 0.42 -30.69 20.79
C CYS A 104 -0.70 -31.40 21.56
N GLY A 105 -0.96 -32.65 21.22
CA GLY A 105 -2.22 -33.35 21.53
C GLY A 105 -3.40 -32.84 20.70
N GLU A 106 -3.63 -31.53 20.67
CA GLU A 106 -4.60 -30.83 19.82
C GLU A 106 -3.88 -29.97 18.77
N ARG A 107 -4.55 -29.69 17.65
CA ARG A 107 -4.00 -28.89 16.55
C ARG A 107 -4.24 -27.40 16.77
N CYS A 108 -3.18 -26.66 17.07
CA CYS A 108 -3.17 -25.19 17.15
C CYS A 108 -2.85 -24.59 15.78
N THR A 109 -3.46 -23.45 15.43
CA THR A 109 -3.13 -22.70 14.20
C THR A 109 -2.93 -21.21 14.45
N ALA A 110 -2.04 -20.59 13.66
CA ALA A 110 -1.77 -19.16 13.68
C ALA A 110 -1.64 -18.62 12.25
N PRO A 111 -2.48 -17.65 11.84
CA PRO A 111 -2.43 -17.12 10.48
C PRO A 111 -1.28 -16.13 10.28
N ALA A 112 -0.77 -16.08 9.07
CA ALA A 112 0.20 -15.13 8.55
C ALA A 112 -0.30 -14.61 7.20
N THR A 113 -0.64 -13.32 7.14
CA THR A 113 -1.07 -12.68 5.89
C THR A 113 0.14 -12.46 4.99
N VAL A 114 0.02 -12.76 3.70
CA VAL A 114 1.07 -12.45 2.71
C VAL A 114 0.58 -11.28 1.85
N LEU A 115 1.20 -10.12 2.00
CA LEU A 115 0.94 -8.91 1.23
C LEU A 115 1.89 -8.86 0.03
N VAL A 116 1.35 -9.15 -1.15
CA VAL A 116 2.10 -9.06 -2.40
C VAL A 116 1.95 -7.67 -2.98
N TYR A 117 3.07 -7.06 -3.40
CA TYR A 117 3.06 -5.72 -3.96
C TYR A 117 3.86 -5.63 -5.26
N ARG A 118 3.52 -4.63 -6.07
CA ARG A 118 4.29 -4.21 -7.23
C ARG A 118 4.36 -2.69 -7.24
N VAL A 119 5.58 -2.18 -7.20
CA VAL A 119 5.82 -0.75 -7.38
C VAL A 119 5.58 -0.44 -8.85
N PRO A 120 4.80 0.61 -9.19
CA PRO A 120 4.57 0.96 -10.57
C PRO A 120 5.88 1.23 -11.30
N GLU A 121 6.11 0.49 -12.40
CA GLU A 121 7.35 0.57 -13.18
C GLU A 121 7.47 1.90 -13.94
N ARG A 122 6.32 2.49 -14.28
CA ARG A 122 6.27 3.70 -15.09
C ARG A 122 5.21 4.66 -14.59
N VAL A 123 5.64 5.90 -14.35
CA VAL A 123 4.77 7.05 -14.12
C VAL A 123 5.03 8.08 -15.22
N VAL A 124 4.00 8.36 -16.00
CA VAL A 124 4.06 9.27 -17.15
C VAL A 124 3.08 10.41 -16.94
N LEU A 125 3.61 11.63 -16.87
CA LEU A 125 2.81 12.82 -17.05
C LEU A 125 2.78 13.15 -18.55
N GLU A 126 1.59 13.13 -19.13
CA GLU A 126 1.39 13.46 -20.55
C GLU A 126 1.86 14.89 -20.84
N PRO A 127 2.34 15.14 -22.08
CA PRO A 127 2.68 16.49 -22.50
C PRO A 127 1.47 17.41 -22.39
N VAL A 128 1.67 18.57 -21.77
CA VAL A 128 0.66 19.62 -21.72
C VAL A 128 1.02 20.63 -22.80
N SER A 129 0.07 20.92 -23.70
CA SER A 129 0.25 21.91 -24.76
C SER A 129 0.38 23.32 -24.16
N PRO A 130 1.20 24.21 -24.74
CA PRO A 130 1.23 25.62 -24.36
C PRO A 130 -0.16 26.24 -24.44
N ALA A 131 -0.47 27.15 -23.53
CA ALA A 131 -1.78 27.76 -23.40
C ALA A 131 -1.66 29.18 -22.82
N ALA A 132 -2.66 30.01 -23.09
CA ALA A 132 -2.72 31.37 -22.56
C ALA A 132 -3.18 31.37 -21.10
N VAL A 133 -2.85 32.44 -20.38
CA VAL A 133 -3.40 32.71 -19.04
C VAL A 133 -4.92 32.78 -19.13
N GLY A 134 -5.61 32.16 -18.17
CA GLY A 134 -7.07 32.05 -18.12
C GLY A 134 -7.63 30.84 -18.88
N GLU A 135 -6.83 30.15 -19.70
CA GLU A 135 -7.26 28.88 -20.30
C GLU A 135 -7.11 27.72 -19.33
N SER A 136 -8.00 26.74 -19.43
CA SER A 136 -7.90 25.50 -18.66
C SER A 136 -7.30 24.37 -19.49
N ARG A 137 -6.38 23.59 -18.89
CA ARG A 137 -5.73 22.43 -19.51
C ARG A 137 -5.83 21.21 -18.61
N ASN A 138 -6.04 20.05 -19.23
CA ASN A 138 -6.08 18.78 -18.52
C ASN A 138 -4.67 18.24 -18.30
N LEU A 139 -4.28 18.11 -17.04
CA LEU A 139 -3.13 17.33 -16.62
C LEU A 139 -3.52 15.85 -16.58
N THR A 140 -2.87 15.02 -17.38
CA THR A 140 -3.12 13.56 -17.39
C THR A 140 -1.87 12.83 -16.94
N CYS A 141 -1.97 12.14 -15.81
CA CYS A 141 -0.92 11.26 -15.31
C CYS A 141 -1.33 9.79 -15.41
N ARG A 142 -0.46 8.96 -15.99
CA ARG A 142 -0.63 7.51 -16.09
C ARG A 142 0.37 6.82 -15.18
N VAL A 143 -0.13 5.92 -14.32
CA VAL A 143 0.68 5.09 -13.42
C VAL A 143 0.43 3.64 -13.82
N ALA A 144 1.47 2.95 -14.30
CA ALA A 144 1.35 1.62 -14.85
C ALA A 144 1.67 0.52 -13.82
N GLU A 145 0.85 -0.53 -13.79
CA GLU A 145 1.10 -1.79 -13.07
C GLU A 145 1.41 -1.64 -11.57
N ALA A 146 0.52 -0.96 -10.84
CA ALA A 146 0.63 -0.83 -9.39
C ALA A 146 -0.20 -1.89 -8.65
N ALA A 147 0.33 -2.44 -7.55
CA ALA A 147 -0.40 -3.31 -6.63
C ALA A 147 0.15 -3.23 -5.18
N PRO A 148 -0.68 -3.40 -4.15
CA PRO A 148 -2.14 -3.42 -4.21
C PRO A 148 -2.69 -2.01 -4.41
N LEU A 149 -3.75 -1.91 -5.22
CA LEU A 149 -4.28 -0.61 -5.64
C LEU A 149 -4.87 0.20 -4.47
N ALA A 150 -5.41 -0.47 -3.44
CA ALA A 150 -5.95 0.17 -2.24
C ALA A 150 -4.90 0.95 -1.42
N ASN A 151 -3.62 0.60 -1.55
CA ASN A 151 -2.53 1.27 -0.84
C ASN A 151 -1.84 2.34 -1.70
N LEU A 152 -2.32 2.56 -2.94
CA LEU A 152 -1.79 3.54 -3.86
C LEU A 152 -2.50 4.89 -3.68
N THR A 153 -1.68 5.93 -3.58
CA THR A 153 -2.10 7.33 -3.67
C THR A 153 -1.33 7.99 -4.78
N VAL A 154 -2.01 8.77 -5.62
CA VAL A 154 -1.39 9.55 -6.70
C VAL A 154 -1.70 11.02 -6.48
N THR A 155 -0.68 11.86 -6.55
CA THR A 155 -0.75 13.29 -6.25
C THR A 155 -0.22 14.08 -7.45
N LEU A 156 -1.05 14.98 -7.99
CA LEU A 156 -0.59 16.00 -8.94
C LEU A 156 -0.25 17.27 -8.19
N ARG A 157 0.90 17.85 -8.54
CA ARG A 157 1.45 19.03 -7.89
C ARG A 157 1.92 20.06 -8.92
N ARG A 158 1.81 21.33 -8.55
CA ARG A 158 2.34 22.49 -9.28
C ARG A 158 3.37 23.15 -8.37
N GLY A 159 4.65 23.04 -8.71
CA GLY A 159 5.73 23.41 -7.79
C GLY A 159 5.56 22.75 -6.41
N GLY A 160 5.39 23.56 -5.36
CA GLY A 160 5.11 23.11 -3.99
C GLY A 160 3.65 22.74 -3.69
N GLU A 161 2.70 23.21 -4.51
CA GLU A 161 1.27 23.10 -4.26
C GLU A 161 0.70 21.75 -4.68
N THR A 162 -0.27 21.22 -3.93
CA THR A 162 -1.00 19.99 -4.30
C THR A 162 -2.29 20.34 -5.00
N LEU A 163 -2.34 20.08 -6.32
CA LEU A 163 -3.51 20.33 -7.16
C LEU A 163 -4.60 19.29 -6.92
N CYS A 164 -4.21 18.01 -6.88
CA CYS A 164 -5.16 16.94 -6.60
C CYS A 164 -4.48 15.72 -5.98
N THR A 165 -5.23 15.01 -5.15
CA THR A 165 -4.83 13.70 -4.63
C THR A 165 -5.93 12.69 -4.95
N ARG A 166 -5.55 11.59 -5.60
CA ARG A 166 -6.44 10.48 -5.93
C ARG A 166 -6.01 9.23 -5.19
N ASN A 167 -7.00 8.57 -4.61
CA ASN A 167 -6.87 7.27 -4.01
C ASN A 167 -7.76 6.30 -4.77
N PHE A 168 -7.44 5.01 -4.67
CA PHE A 168 -8.12 3.97 -5.43
C PHE A 168 -8.74 2.92 -4.51
N GLY A 169 -9.68 2.16 -5.05
CA GLY A 169 -10.29 1.01 -4.37
C GLY A 169 -9.40 -0.22 -4.41
N ALA A 170 -9.91 -1.32 -3.85
CA ALA A 170 -9.28 -2.63 -4.00
C ALA A 170 -9.38 -3.10 -5.45
N ALA A 171 -8.31 -3.72 -5.93
CA ALA A 171 -8.26 -4.44 -7.20
C ALA A 171 -7.67 -5.83 -6.92
N ALA A 172 -8.13 -6.84 -7.67
CA ALA A 172 -7.70 -8.22 -7.47
C ALA A 172 -6.26 -8.48 -7.95
N SER A 173 -5.72 -7.62 -8.81
CA SER A 173 -4.40 -7.77 -9.45
C SER A 173 -3.67 -6.44 -9.58
N SER A 174 -2.48 -6.44 -10.18
CA SER A 174 -1.87 -5.21 -10.68
C SER A 174 -2.79 -4.50 -11.67
N THR A 175 -2.81 -3.18 -11.60
CA THR A 175 -3.67 -2.36 -12.46
C THR A 175 -2.98 -1.05 -12.79
N SER A 176 -3.18 -0.60 -14.02
CA SER A 176 -2.76 0.71 -14.51
C SER A 176 -3.87 1.74 -14.30
N VAL A 177 -3.54 2.91 -13.76
CA VAL A 177 -4.51 3.97 -13.44
C VAL A 177 -4.16 5.29 -14.11
N VAL A 178 -5.20 6.07 -14.39
CA VAL A 178 -5.09 7.40 -15.01
C VAL A 178 -5.72 8.44 -14.09
N VAL A 179 -4.96 9.46 -13.74
CA VAL A 179 -5.42 10.61 -12.97
C VAL A 179 -5.48 11.83 -13.87
N ARG A 180 -6.65 12.46 -13.91
CA ARG A 180 -6.89 13.70 -14.64
C ARG A 180 -7.25 14.83 -13.69
N HIS A 181 -6.72 16.02 -13.96
CA HIS A 181 -7.07 17.24 -13.25
C HIS A 181 -7.08 18.42 -14.22
N LEU A 182 -8.16 19.21 -14.18
CA LEU A 182 -8.28 20.41 -14.98
C LEU A 182 -7.59 21.56 -14.22
N LEU A 183 -6.50 22.08 -14.78
CA LEU A 183 -5.76 23.22 -14.24
C LEU A 183 -6.10 24.46 -15.06
N THR A 184 -6.57 25.52 -14.39
CA THR A 184 -6.71 26.85 -15.01
C THR A 184 -5.43 27.63 -14.81
N LEU A 185 -4.90 28.21 -15.88
CA LEU A 185 -3.59 28.85 -15.85
C LEU A 185 -3.67 30.28 -15.33
N GLU A 186 -2.86 30.55 -14.33
CA GLU A 186 -2.68 31.88 -13.74
C GLU A 186 -1.36 32.50 -14.20
N PRO A 187 -1.20 33.84 -14.17
CA PRO A 187 0.07 34.49 -14.50
C PRO A 187 1.28 33.93 -13.73
N GLU A 188 1.04 33.47 -12.50
CA GLU A 188 2.06 32.92 -11.59
C GLU A 188 2.52 31.51 -12.00
N ASP A 189 1.80 30.85 -12.91
CA ASP A 189 2.11 29.50 -13.40
C ASP A 189 3.22 29.49 -14.43
N HIS A 190 3.60 30.66 -14.96
CA HIS A 190 4.67 30.77 -15.93
C HIS A 190 5.98 30.17 -15.40
N GLY A 191 6.50 29.17 -16.12
CA GLY A 191 7.72 28.47 -15.77
C GLY A 191 7.62 27.51 -14.57
N GLN A 192 6.42 27.29 -14.01
CA GLN A 192 6.22 26.31 -12.94
C GLN A 192 6.23 24.87 -13.47
N ASP A 193 6.96 24.00 -12.78
CA ASP A 193 6.97 22.57 -13.07
C ASP A 193 5.72 21.89 -12.53
N VAL A 194 5.12 21.03 -13.37
CA VAL A 194 4.04 20.14 -12.96
C VAL A 194 4.62 18.77 -12.69
N THR A 195 4.21 18.20 -11.56
CA THR A 195 4.72 16.92 -11.08
C THR A 195 3.57 15.95 -10.81
N CYS A 196 3.72 14.71 -11.26
CA CYS A 196 2.89 13.59 -10.81
C CYS A 196 3.71 12.67 -9.91
N CYS A 197 3.28 12.53 -8.67
CA CYS A 197 3.90 11.64 -7.70
C CYS A 197 2.96 10.50 -7.32
N PHE A 198 3.52 9.37 -6.95
CA PHE A 198 2.78 8.28 -6.35
C PHE A 198 3.37 7.91 -4.99
N ASN A 199 2.52 7.36 -4.13
CA ASN A 199 2.91 6.76 -2.87
C ASN A 199 2.27 5.37 -2.79
N LEU A 200 3.09 4.33 -2.65
CA LEU A 200 2.65 2.97 -2.43
C LEU A 200 3.20 2.49 -1.10
N CYS A 201 2.35 2.46 -0.08
CA CYS A 201 2.80 2.10 1.25
C CYS A 201 2.66 0.58 1.47
N ARG A 202 3.78 -0.02 1.84
CA ARG A 202 3.98 -1.46 1.98
C ARG A 202 3.88 -1.92 3.43
N ARG A 203 3.45 -1.03 4.34
CA ARG A 203 3.45 -1.34 5.79
C ARG A 203 2.29 -2.26 6.15
N PRO A 204 2.53 -3.26 7.02
CA PRO A 204 1.46 -4.04 7.64
C PRO A 204 0.42 -3.17 8.33
N GLY A 205 -0.87 -3.53 8.22
CA GLY A 205 -1.95 -2.81 8.90
C GLY A 205 -2.08 -1.35 8.47
N TRP A 206 -1.69 -1.05 7.22
CA TRP A 206 -1.81 0.28 6.64
C TRP A 206 -3.18 0.90 6.97
N ARG A 207 -3.15 2.17 7.40
CA ARG A 207 -4.32 3.08 7.42
C ARG A 207 -3.93 4.39 6.75
N ARG A 208 -4.93 5.09 6.18
CA ARG A 208 -4.74 6.35 5.47
C ARG A 208 -3.99 7.32 6.37
N PRO A 209 -2.78 7.77 6.01
CA PRO A 209 -2.13 8.79 6.79
C PRO A 209 -2.92 10.09 6.67
N LEU A 210 -3.13 10.77 7.80
CA LEU A 210 -3.75 12.10 7.85
C LEU A 210 -2.78 13.20 7.36
N ALA A 211 -1.47 12.94 7.38
CA ALA A 211 -0.43 13.86 6.95
C ALA A 211 0.26 13.40 5.64
N PRO A 212 0.69 14.34 4.78
CA PRO A 212 1.44 14.01 3.57
C PRO A 212 2.76 13.30 3.94
N ARG A 213 3.03 12.17 3.29
CA ARG A 213 4.33 11.49 3.35
C ARG A 213 5.15 11.82 2.11
N PRO A 214 6.49 11.80 2.19
CA PRO A 214 7.32 11.89 0.99
C PRO A 214 6.89 10.80 -0.01
N PRO A 215 6.74 11.16 -1.29
CA PRO A 215 6.28 10.25 -2.32
C PRO A 215 7.27 9.11 -2.53
N SER A 216 6.76 7.95 -2.91
CA SER A 216 7.60 6.79 -3.27
C SER A 216 8.32 7.01 -4.60
N GLY A 217 7.73 7.80 -5.50
CA GLY A 217 8.37 8.24 -6.73
C GLY A 217 7.59 9.38 -7.40
N CYS A 218 8.28 10.17 -8.23
CA CYS A 218 7.71 11.31 -8.94
C CYS A 218 8.17 11.36 -10.40
N ARG A 219 7.30 11.91 -11.24
CA ARG A 219 7.64 12.34 -12.59
C ARG A 219 7.35 13.82 -12.75
N HIS A 220 8.37 14.56 -13.16
CA HIS A 220 8.30 15.99 -13.38
C HIS A 220 8.25 16.27 -14.89
N ARG A 221 7.57 17.35 -15.24
CA ARG A 221 7.62 17.95 -16.57
C ARG A 221 7.56 19.46 -16.43
N ASN A 222 8.46 20.14 -17.13
CA ASN A 222 8.34 21.57 -17.32
C ASN A 222 7.15 21.81 -18.23
N ALA A 223 6.16 22.48 -17.67
CA ALA A 223 5.02 22.88 -18.44
C ALA A 223 5.43 24.19 -19.12
N GLY A 224 5.78 24.09 -20.41
CA GLY A 224 6.24 25.21 -21.22
C GLY A 224 5.12 26.22 -21.47
N TRP A 225 4.73 26.94 -20.42
CA TRP A 225 3.67 27.94 -20.46
C TRP A 225 4.22 29.24 -21.08
N GLY A 226 3.99 29.45 -22.39
CA GLY A 226 4.26 30.70 -23.13
C GLY A 226 4.75 30.44 -24.56
N ARG A 227 4.35 31.15 -25.62
CA ARG A 227 3.58 32.39 -25.80
C ARG A 227 2.35 32.11 -26.68
N ALA A 228 1.14 32.39 -26.21
CA ALA A 228 0.05 32.67 -27.15
C ALA A 228 0.33 34.04 -27.75
N ALA A 229 0.45 34.11 -29.09
CA ALA A 229 0.60 35.38 -29.79
C ALA A 229 -0.54 36.31 -29.37
N ALA A 230 -0.20 37.51 -28.90
CA ALA A 230 -1.19 38.55 -28.64
C ALA A 230 -2.04 38.73 -29.91
N PRO A 231 -3.38 38.79 -29.82
CA PRO A 231 -4.19 39.13 -30.98
C PRO A 231 -3.74 40.52 -31.44
N SER A 232 -3.29 40.61 -32.68
CA SER A 232 -2.82 41.84 -33.30
C SER A 232 -3.90 42.92 -33.11
N ARG A 233 -3.66 43.88 -32.22
CA ARG A 233 -4.45 45.12 -32.19
C ARG A 233 -4.16 45.81 -33.52
N ARG A 234 -5.12 45.69 -34.43
CA ARG A 234 -5.18 46.47 -35.67
C ARG A 234 -5.31 47.94 -35.24
N TRP A 235 -4.20 48.67 -35.23
CA TRP A 235 -4.22 50.12 -35.06
C TRP A 235 -4.99 50.69 -36.26
N GLY A 236 -6.20 51.17 -36.03
CA GLY A 236 -6.91 52.01 -36.99
C GLY A 236 -6.14 53.33 -37.17
N PRO A 237 -6.19 53.94 -38.36
CA PRO A 237 -5.48 55.18 -38.63
C PRO A 237 -5.97 56.30 -37.71
N ALA A 238 -5.02 56.98 -37.08
CA ALA A 238 -5.26 58.15 -36.25
C ALA A 238 -5.90 59.28 -37.08
N ALA A 239 -7.00 59.83 -36.59
CA ALA A 239 -7.62 61.03 -37.15
C ALA A 239 -6.72 62.26 -36.91
N PRO A 240 -6.51 63.13 -37.91
CA PRO A 240 -5.73 64.34 -37.72
C PRO A 240 -6.54 65.41 -36.98
N ARG A 241 -5.97 65.94 -35.89
CA ARG A 241 -6.41 67.19 -35.25
C ARG A 241 -5.54 68.35 -35.75
N HIS A 242 -6.14 69.27 -36.48
CA HIS A 242 -5.70 70.66 -36.61
C HIS A 242 -7.01 71.47 -36.76
N GLY A 243 -7.33 72.49 -35.99
CA GLY A 243 -6.50 73.53 -35.41
C GLY A 243 -7.06 74.86 -35.95
N THR A 244 -7.96 75.50 -35.20
CA THR A 244 -8.55 76.80 -35.53
C THR A 244 -7.49 77.91 -35.49
N PRO A 245 -7.55 78.88 -36.42
CA PRO A 245 -7.02 80.21 -36.20
C PRO A 245 -8.14 81.26 -36.14
N ARG A 246 -7.81 82.37 -35.46
CA ARG A 246 -8.57 83.63 -35.34
C ARG A 246 -8.89 84.27 -36.68
#